data_AF-A0AA89C4V4-F1
#
_entry.id   AF-A0AA89C4V4-F1
#
_cell.length_a   1.000
_cell.length_b   1.000
_cell.length_c   1.000
_cell.angle_alpha   90.00
_cell.angle_beta   90.00
_cell.angle_gamma   90.00
#
_symmetry.space_group_name_H-M   'P 1'
#
loop_
_entity.id
_entity.type
_entity.pdbx_description
1 polymer ?
#
loop_
_entity_poly.entity_id
_entity_poly.type
_entity_poly.pdbx_seq_one_letter_code
_entity_poly.pdbx_strand_id
1 'polypeptide(L)'
;MSFQRAARTDKGVSAVVNVVSLKMRIDIENLIEKLNSHLPKEIRIFTCIKTTKSFDSKCQCTGRTYIYVLPTYALTPIDRLVKDEFRVTDEILETTSKILQHFKGTHNFHNYTSEIKPNQPQAKRYIRSFECGKPFVIDGTEYVILTVNGQSFIRHHIRKMIGITIAIVRGYCGEEVIEKSWGHKKVDIPKAPGLGLLLRSLEFDGYNRKWGRDGEHKPIEWSKYEEEILKFQDEYILPDIYKTEAEEKVMMQWMQTLVHHVFDYTEDDEGNEIYGRNRFEQKKKGDSADDTVVQVEGEKEDKNAEDVKKRDLDNEKIEESEDSPSVDEMEVKMG
;
A
#
# COMPACT_ATOMS: atom_id res chain seq x y z
N MET A 1 25.65 -1.85 -14.54
CA MET A 1 25.56 -2.42 -13.17
C MET A 1 24.38 -3.40 -13.12
N SER A 2 24.51 -4.52 -12.39
CA SER A 2 23.45 -5.56 -12.29
C SER A 2 22.86 -5.61 -10.88
N PHE A 3 22.45 -4.44 -10.35
CA PHE A 3 21.77 -4.34 -9.06
C PHE A 3 20.26 -4.48 -9.27
N GLN A 4 19.63 -5.42 -8.59
CA GLN A 4 18.19 -5.67 -8.65
C GLN A 4 17.62 -5.88 -7.26
N ARG A 5 16.30 -5.69 -7.13
CA ARG A 5 15.53 -5.84 -5.88
C ARG A 5 14.27 -6.67 -6.12
N ALA A 6 13.96 -7.59 -5.23
CA ALA A 6 12.81 -8.48 -5.34
C ALA A 6 11.48 -7.72 -5.18
N ALA A 7 11.45 -6.75 -4.27
CA ALA A 7 10.31 -5.88 -4.05
C ALA A 7 10.72 -4.40 -4.00
N ARG A 8 9.94 -3.57 -4.70
CA ARG A 8 10.00 -2.11 -4.58
C ARG A 8 8.90 -1.69 -3.61
N THR A 9 9.28 -1.26 -2.41
CA THR A 9 8.36 -0.68 -1.43
C THR A 9 8.11 0.79 -1.77
N ASP A 10 6.89 1.27 -1.53
CA ASP A 10 6.53 2.69 -1.70
C ASP A 10 7.06 3.53 -0.52
N LYS A 11 6.99 4.86 -0.63
CA LYS A 11 7.36 5.77 0.48
C LYS A 11 6.53 5.44 1.73
N GLY A 12 7.20 5.30 2.87
CA GLY A 12 6.59 4.98 4.17
C GLY A 12 6.19 3.52 4.34
N VAL A 13 6.66 2.62 3.46
CA VAL A 13 6.41 1.17 3.55
C VAL A 13 7.68 0.47 4.02
N SER A 14 7.58 -0.25 5.13
CA SER A 14 8.68 -1.00 5.73
C SER A 14 8.85 -2.39 5.06
N ALA A 15 9.98 -3.05 5.32
CA ALA A 15 10.23 -4.42 4.91
C ALA A 15 10.98 -5.19 6.00
N VAL A 16 10.42 -6.31 6.43
CA VAL A 16 11.08 -7.27 7.34
C VAL A 16 12.14 -8.04 6.56
N VAL A 17 11.76 -8.58 5.40
CA VAL A 17 12.65 -9.31 4.51
C VAL A 17 12.51 -8.76 3.10
N ASN A 18 13.60 -8.19 2.58
CA ASN A 18 13.74 -7.91 1.17
C ASN A 18 15.02 -8.56 0.65
N VAL A 19 15.04 -8.90 -0.64
CA VAL A 19 16.18 -9.54 -1.30
C VAL A 19 16.67 -8.62 -2.41
N VAL A 20 17.96 -8.35 -2.40
CA VAL A 20 18.67 -7.65 -3.48
C VAL A 20 19.70 -8.59 -4.10
N SER A 21 19.89 -8.49 -5.41
CA SER A 21 20.95 -9.22 -6.11
C SER A 21 21.89 -8.24 -6.79
N LEU A 22 23.20 -8.48 -6.64
CA LEU A 22 24.25 -7.65 -7.21
C LEU A 22 25.51 -8.47 -7.45
N LYS A 23 26.41 -7.95 -8.30
CA LYS A 23 27.74 -8.52 -8.51
C LYS A 23 28.76 -7.78 -7.66
N MET A 24 29.48 -8.52 -6.82
CA MET A 24 30.56 -8.00 -6.00
C MET A 24 31.67 -9.04 -5.83
N ARG A 25 32.84 -8.61 -5.36
CA ARG A 25 33.89 -9.51 -4.88
C ARG A 25 33.52 -9.98 -3.46
N ILE A 26 33.69 -11.28 -3.19
CA ILE A 26 33.21 -11.96 -1.97
C ILE A 26 34.40 -12.41 -1.08
N ASP A 27 35.63 -11.99 -1.42
CA ASP A 27 36.87 -12.27 -0.69
C ASP A 27 37.03 -11.45 0.61
N ILE A 28 35.93 -10.90 1.14
CA ILE A 28 35.92 -10.06 2.33
C ILE A 28 35.50 -10.89 3.55
N GLU A 29 36.44 -11.12 4.46
CA GLU A 29 36.14 -11.70 5.78
C GLU A 29 35.15 -10.83 6.56
N ASN A 30 34.21 -11.48 7.26
CA ASN A 30 33.15 -10.85 8.05
C ASN A 30 32.33 -9.80 7.27
N LEU A 31 32.01 -10.11 6.01
CA LEU A 31 31.29 -9.21 5.11
C LEU A 31 30.00 -8.63 5.72
N ILE A 32 29.18 -9.47 6.36
CA ILE A 32 27.88 -9.03 6.93
C ILE A 32 28.07 -8.01 8.06
N GLU A 33 29.01 -8.26 8.97
CA GLU A 33 29.33 -7.36 10.08
C GLU A 33 29.83 -6.01 9.56
N LYS A 34 30.76 -6.03 8.60
CA LYS A 34 31.30 -4.82 7.97
C LYS A 34 30.23 -4.00 7.23
N LEU A 35 29.31 -4.65 6.52
CA LEU A 35 28.22 -3.93 5.87
C LEU A 35 27.29 -3.30 6.90
N ASN A 36 26.91 -4.07 7.91
CA ASN A 36 26.02 -3.58 8.98
C ASN A 36 26.65 -2.47 9.83
N SER A 37 27.98 -2.40 9.97
CA SER A 37 28.66 -1.31 10.71
C SER A 37 28.55 0.05 10.02
N HIS A 38 28.22 0.07 8.72
CA HIS A 38 28.02 1.30 7.94
C HIS A 38 26.54 1.64 7.75
N LEU A 39 25.64 0.81 8.28
CA LEU A 39 24.20 1.00 8.15
C LEU A 39 23.61 1.54 9.46
N PRO A 40 22.55 2.37 9.37
CA PRO A 40 21.78 2.75 10.54
C PRO A 40 21.08 1.52 11.13
N LYS A 41 20.65 1.59 12.40
CA LYS A 41 20.14 0.39 13.11
C LYS A 41 18.86 -0.16 12.50
N GLU A 42 18.09 0.70 11.86
CA GLU A 42 16.84 0.46 11.14
C GLU A 42 17.04 -0.20 9.77
N ILE A 43 18.28 -0.41 9.33
CA ILE A 43 18.62 -1.17 8.13
C ILE A 43 19.59 -2.29 8.51
N ARG A 44 19.16 -3.53 8.34
CA ARG A 44 19.94 -4.72 8.69
C ARG A 44 20.09 -5.65 7.50
N ILE A 45 21.31 -6.14 7.29
CA ILE A 45 21.60 -7.28 6.41
C ILE A 45 21.70 -8.53 7.28
N PHE A 46 20.78 -9.47 7.11
CA PHE A 46 20.80 -10.74 7.83
C PHE A 46 21.80 -11.74 7.23
N THR A 47 21.89 -11.80 5.90
CA THR A 47 22.74 -12.79 5.23
C THR A 47 23.12 -12.39 3.81
N CYS A 48 24.14 -13.05 3.27
CA CYS A 48 24.56 -12.96 1.88
C CYS A 48 24.82 -14.37 1.35
N ILE A 49 24.30 -14.65 0.16
CA ILE A 49 24.41 -15.96 -0.48
C ILE A 49 24.93 -15.80 -1.89
N LYS A 50 25.85 -16.68 -2.29
CA LYS A 50 26.33 -16.76 -3.67
C LYS A 50 25.28 -17.49 -4.52
N THR A 51 24.93 -16.89 -5.65
CA THR A 51 23.95 -17.43 -6.61
C THR A 51 24.58 -17.64 -7.98
N THR A 52 23.81 -18.20 -8.92
CA THR A 52 24.21 -18.29 -10.32
C THR A 52 24.43 -16.90 -10.93
N LYS A 53 25.26 -16.80 -11.98
CA LYS A 53 25.58 -15.51 -12.65
C LYS A 53 24.36 -14.81 -13.27
N SER A 54 23.31 -15.56 -13.59
CA SER A 54 22.07 -15.10 -14.21
C SER A 54 20.92 -14.90 -13.20
N PHE A 55 21.19 -15.09 -11.90
CA PHE A 55 20.18 -14.84 -10.88
C PHE A 55 19.77 -13.36 -10.88
N ASP A 56 18.46 -13.14 -10.89
CA ASP A 56 17.81 -11.84 -10.77
C ASP A 56 16.74 -11.96 -9.69
N SER A 57 16.92 -11.25 -8.58
CA SER A 57 16.03 -11.35 -7.42
C SER A 57 14.58 -10.97 -7.73
N LYS A 58 14.35 -10.10 -8.72
CA LYS A 58 13.01 -9.66 -9.13
C LYS A 58 12.32 -10.74 -9.95
N CYS A 59 13.00 -11.25 -10.96
CA CYS A 59 12.46 -12.22 -11.91
C CYS A 59 12.30 -13.62 -11.31
N GLN A 60 13.17 -14.00 -10.38
CA GLN A 60 13.14 -15.33 -9.73
C GLN A 60 12.18 -15.40 -8.53
N CYS A 61 11.65 -14.26 -8.07
CA CYS A 61 10.72 -14.21 -6.94
C CYS A 61 9.30 -14.61 -7.37
N THR A 62 8.81 -15.70 -6.81
CA THR A 62 7.55 -16.37 -7.19
C THR A 62 6.34 -15.97 -6.35
N GLY A 63 6.56 -15.33 -5.21
CA GLY A 63 5.51 -14.97 -4.27
C GLY A 63 6.01 -13.95 -3.26
N ARG A 64 5.07 -13.18 -2.71
CA ARG A 64 5.34 -12.11 -1.75
C ARG A 64 4.21 -12.13 -0.73
N THR A 65 4.57 -12.09 0.54
CA THR A 65 3.63 -11.93 1.64
C THR A 65 3.82 -10.56 2.24
N TYR A 66 2.74 -9.79 2.27
CA TYR A 66 2.67 -8.52 2.99
C TYR A 66 1.74 -8.66 4.17
N ILE A 67 2.05 -7.91 5.22
CA ILE A 67 1.11 -7.66 6.30
C ILE A 67 0.72 -6.19 6.33
N TYR A 68 -0.47 -5.90 6.85
CA TYR A 68 -0.93 -4.55 7.12
C TYR A 68 -1.43 -4.46 8.56
N VAL A 69 -0.73 -3.65 9.37
CA VAL A 69 -1.14 -3.35 10.74
C VAL A 69 -2.24 -2.29 10.69
N LEU A 70 -3.45 -2.68 11.08
CA LEU A 70 -4.66 -1.86 10.96
C LEU A 70 -5.24 -1.56 12.34
N PRO A 71 -5.33 -0.29 12.76
CA PRO A 71 -6.13 0.07 13.92
C PRO A 71 -7.58 -0.32 13.71
N THR A 72 -8.20 -1.02 14.66
CA THR A 72 -9.52 -1.63 14.45
C THR A 72 -10.64 -0.61 14.33
N TYR A 73 -10.46 0.62 14.83
CA TYR A 73 -11.43 1.70 14.59
C TYR A 73 -11.64 2.04 13.11
N ALA A 74 -10.71 1.64 12.23
CA ALA A 74 -10.91 1.74 10.79
C ALA A 74 -12.08 0.89 10.30
N LEU A 75 -12.39 -0.21 11.00
CA LEU A 75 -13.46 -1.15 10.71
C LEU A 75 -14.78 -0.78 11.41
N THR A 76 -14.86 0.36 12.10
CA THR A 76 -16.08 0.82 12.76
C THR A 76 -17.11 1.30 11.72
N PRO A 77 -18.35 0.76 11.71
CA PRO A 77 -19.45 1.30 10.91
C PRO A 77 -19.61 2.82 11.07
N ILE A 78 -19.95 3.52 10.00
CA ILE A 78 -19.96 5.00 9.97
C ILE A 78 -20.97 5.65 10.93
N ASP A 79 -22.04 4.94 11.28
CA ASP A 79 -23.07 5.36 12.22
C ASP A 79 -22.62 5.27 13.69
N ARG A 80 -21.44 4.70 13.95
CA ARG A 80 -20.86 4.61 15.29
C ARG A 80 -19.72 5.62 15.46
N LEU A 81 -19.72 6.29 16.61
CA LEU A 81 -18.63 7.18 16.99
C LEU A 81 -17.34 6.38 17.16
N VAL A 82 -16.30 6.79 16.44
CA VAL A 82 -14.93 6.29 16.66
C VAL A 82 -14.41 6.91 17.96
N LYS A 83 -14.31 6.09 19.00
CA LYS A 83 -13.64 6.44 20.26
C LYS A 83 -12.34 5.66 20.36
N ASP A 84 -11.35 6.16 21.08
CA ASP A 84 -10.09 5.44 21.32
C ASP A 84 -10.31 4.09 22.04
N GLU A 85 -11.44 3.94 22.74
CA GLU A 85 -11.88 2.70 23.40
C GLU A 85 -12.57 1.69 22.46
N PHE A 86 -12.69 1.98 21.15
CA PHE A 86 -13.34 1.06 20.22
C PHE A 86 -12.64 -0.31 20.25
N ARG A 87 -13.46 -1.36 20.33
CA ARG A 87 -13.04 -2.75 20.20
C ARG A 87 -13.88 -3.40 19.12
N VAL A 88 -13.21 -4.10 18.21
CA VAL A 88 -13.87 -4.78 17.10
C VAL A 88 -14.62 -6.01 17.63
N THR A 89 -15.80 -6.25 17.07
CA THR A 89 -16.58 -7.45 17.37
C THR A 89 -16.19 -8.57 16.42
N ASP A 90 -16.42 -9.82 16.83
CA ASP A 90 -16.20 -10.98 15.96
C ASP A 90 -17.03 -10.88 14.67
N GLU A 91 -18.24 -10.31 14.72
CA GLU A 91 -19.07 -10.06 13.55
C GLU A 91 -18.40 -9.14 12.51
N ILE A 92 -17.74 -8.06 12.96
CA ILE A 92 -17.01 -7.15 12.07
C ILE A 92 -15.77 -7.86 11.51
N LEU A 93 -15.09 -8.69 12.31
CA LEU A 93 -13.94 -9.47 11.85
C LEU A 93 -14.33 -10.53 10.82
N GLU A 94 -15.44 -11.22 11.03
CA GLU A 94 -16.01 -12.18 10.08
C GLU A 94 -16.42 -11.49 8.78
N THR A 95 -17.08 -10.34 8.87
CA THR A 95 -17.46 -9.52 7.71
C THR A 95 -16.22 -9.08 6.93
N THR A 96 -15.21 -8.54 7.61
CA THR A 96 -13.93 -8.18 7.01
C THR A 96 -13.28 -9.37 6.33
N SER A 97 -13.27 -10.53 6.99
CA SER A 97 -12.69 -11.77 6.45
C SER A 97 -13.40 -12.25 5.18
N LYS A 98 -14.74 -12.15 5.13
CA LYS A 98 -15.56 -12.48 3.95
C LYS A 98 -15.20 -11.56 2.77
N ILE A 99 -15.16 -10.24 3.00
CA ILE A 99 -14.80 -9.25 1.97
C ILE A 99 -13.41 -9.52 1.40
N LEU A 100 -12.42 -9.81 2.25
CA LEU A 100 -11.06 -10.13 1.81
C LEU A 100 -11.00 -11.38 0.91
N GLN A 101 -11.91 -12.35 1.08
CA GLN A 101 -11.92 -13.55 0.23
C GLN A 101 -12.24 -13.25 -1.24
N HIS A 102 -12.96 -12.16 -1.55
CA HIS A 102 -13.26 -11.80 -2.95
C HIS A 102 -11.98 -11.59 -3.77
N PHE A 103 -10.89 -11.12 -3.15
CA PHE A 103 -9.64 -10.86 -3.87
C PHE A 103 -8.89 -12.12 -4.28
N LYS A 104 -9.19 -13.29 -3.69
CA LYS A 104 -8.49 -14.55 -4.00
C LYS A 104 -8.77 -14.97 -5.43
N GLY A 105 -7.76 -15.55 -6.07
CA GLY A 105 -7.84 -15.94 -7.46
C GLY A 105 -7.16 -14.93 -8.39
N THR A 106 -7.45 -15.07 -9.69
CA THR A 106 -6.87 -14.22 -10.73
C THR A 106 -7.90 -13.21 -11.21
N HIS A 107 -7.65 -11.93 -10.97
CA HIS A 107 -8.56 -10.84 -11.35
C HIS A 107 -7.84 -9.73 -12.09
N ASN A 108 -8.61 -8.83 -12.70
CA ASN A 108 -8.11 -7.65 -13.37
C ASN A 108 -8.05 -6.46 -12.40
N PHE A 109 -6.85 -6.10 -11.95
CA PHE A 109 -6.64 -5.10 -10.92
C PHE A 109 -6.28 -3.71 -11.48
N HIS A 110 -6.71 -3.37 -12.70
CA HIS A 110 -6.39 -2.07 -13.31
C HIS A 110 -6.91 -0.86 -12.50
N ASN A 111 -8.03 -1.00 -11.78
CA ASN A 111 -8.56 0.02 -10.86
C ASN A 111 -7.74 0.14 -9.55
N TYR A 112 -6.91 -0.86 -9.24
CA TYR A 112 -6.09 -0.93 -8.03
C TYR A 112 -4.68 -0.38 -8.22
N THR A 113 -4.46 0.36 -9.30
CA THR A 113 -3.22 1.09 -9.58
C THR A 113 -3.54 2.37 -10.34
N SER A 114 -2.53 3.22 -10.50
CA SER A 114 -2.53 4.26 -11.52
C SER A 114 -1.93 3.71 -12.82
N GLU A 115 -2.21 4.36 -13.96
CA GLU A 115 -1.50 4.20 -15.25
C GLU A 115 -1.67 2.88 -16.01
N ILE A 116 -2.30 1.85 -15.42
CA ILE A 116 -2.58 0.58 -16.11
C ILE A 116 -4.00 0.58 -16.65
N LYS A 117 -4.14 0.23 -17.94
CA LYS A 117 -5.44 0.10 -18.63
C LYS A 117 -6.02 -1.30 -18.44
N PRO A 118 -7.35 -1.49 -18.50
CA PRO A 118 -7.99 -2.79 -18.27
C PRO A 118 -7.55 -3.89 -19.25
N ASN A 119 -7.17 -3.55 -20.47
CA ASN A 119 -6.73 -4.51 -21.49
C ASN A 119 -5.25 -4.91 -21.38
N GLN A 120 -4.47 -4.26 -20.51
CA GLN A 120 -3.05 -4.57 -20.38
C GLN A 120 -2.86 -5.86 -19.55
N PRO A 121 -2.09 -6.85 -20.03
CA PRO A 121 -1.84 -8.09 -19.28
C PRO A 121 -1.24 -7.84 -17.90
N GLN A 122 -0.51 -6.74 -17.72
CA GLN A 122 0.05 -6.30 -16.44
C GLN A 122 -1.03 -5.97 -15.40
N ALA A 123 -2.31 -5.84 -15.76
CA ALA A 123 -3.38 -5.65 -14.80
C ALA A 123 -3.81 -6.96 -14.12
N LYS A 124 -3.61 -8.12 -14.76
CA LYS A 124 -4.02 -9.42 -14.20
C LYS A 124 -3.07 -9.86 -13.09
N ARG A 125 -3.59 -10.05 -11.88
CA ARG A 125 -2.80 -10.51 -10.72
C ARG A 125 -3.48 -11.68 -10.03
N TYR A 126 -2.65 -12.51 -9.41
CA TYR A 126 -3.08 -13.70 -8.68
C TYR A 126 -2.80 -13.52 -7.19
N ILE A 127 -3.88 -13.48 -6.40
CA ILE A 127 -3.86 -13.47 -4.94
C ILE A 127 -4.11 -14.90 -4.46
N ARG A 128 -3.22 -15.43 -3.63
CA ARG A 128 -3.33 -16.78 -3.10
C ARG A 128 -4.19 -16.82 -1.84
N SER A 129 -3.94 -15.88 -0.93
CA SER A 129 -4.73 -15.69 0.29
C SER A 129 -4.76 -14.22 0.71
N PHE A 130 -5.83 -13.86 1.40
CA PHE A 130 -5.97 -12.58 2.09
C PHE A 130 -6.79 -12.81 3.35
N GLU A 131 -6.18 -12.61 4.51
CA GLU A 131 -6.70 -13.07 5.81
C GLU A 131 -6.67 -11.94 6.83
N CYS A 132 -7.66 -11.91 7.72
CA CYS A 132 -7.72 -11.02 8.86
C CYS A 132 -7.31 -11.79 10.13
N GLY A 133 -6.30 -11.29 10.84
CA GLY A 133 -5.84 -11.87 12.11
C GLY A 133 -6.75 -11.55 13.29
N LYS A 134 -6.36 -12.05 14.47
CA LYS A 134 -7.03 -11.74 15.73
C LYS A 134 -6.66 -10.33 16.22
N PRO A 135 -7.57 -9.65 16.94
CA PRO A 135 -7.27 -8.35 17.52
C PRO A 135 -6.26 -8.47 18.67
N PHE A 136 -5.47 -7.43 18.86
CA PHE A 136 -4.54 -7.26 19.97
C PHE A 136 -4.41 -5.78 20.32
N VAL A 137 -4.00 -5.46 21.55
CA VAL A 137 -3.96 -4.08 22.06
C VAL A 137 -2.52 -3.66 22.31
N ILE A 138 -2.13 -2.48 21.81
CA ILE A 138 -0.88 -1.80 22.09
C ILE A 138 -1.22 -0.39 22.58
N ASP A 139 -0.74 -0.01 23.75
CA ASP A 139 -0.93 1.32 24.36
C ASP A 139 -2.39 1.83 24.30
N GLY A 140 -3.33 0.92 24.60
CA GLY A 140 -4.77 1.22 24.63
C GLY A 140 -5.48 1.19 23.26
N THR A 141 -4.74 1.22 22.15
CA THR A 141 -5.29 1.10 20.80
C THR A 141 -5.34 -0.37 20.37
N GLU A 142 -6.48 -0.81 19.84
CA GLU A 142 -6.62 -2.16 19.32
C GLU A 142 -6.28 -2.22 17.81
N TYR A 143 -5.56 -3.26 17.42
CA TYR A 143 -5.10 -3.50 16.07
C TYR A 143 -5.46 -4.92 15.61
N VAL A 144 -5.54 -5.09 14.30
CA VAL A 144 -5.54 -6.39 13.62
C VAL A 144 -4.45 -6.41 12.56
N ILE A 145 -3.95 -7.60 12.23
CA ILE A 145 -3.01 -7.79 11.12
C ILE A 145 -3.77 -8.37 9.93
N LEU A 146 -3.79 -7.66 8.81
CA LEU A 146 -4.25 -8.22 7.54
C LEU A 146 -3.05 -8.84 6.82
N THR A 147 -3.14 -10.10 6.42
CA THR A 147 -2.04 -10.81 5.72
C THR A 147 -2.46 -11.14 4.30
N VAL A 148 -1.69 -10.68 3.31
CA VAL A 148 -1.94 -10.97 1.89
C VAL A 148 -0.75 -11.70 1.27
N ASN A 149 -1.00 -12.87 0.69
CA ASN A 149 -0.04 -13.61 -0.12
C ASN A 149 -0.46 -13.54 -1.60
N GLY A 150 0.46 -13.14 -2.46
CA GLY A 150 0.22 -13.05 -3.89
C GLY A 150 1.47 -13.31 -4.70
N GLN A 151 1.30 -13.67 -5.97
CA GLN A 151 2.42 -13.94 -6.88
C GLN A 151 3.22 -12.66 -7.17
N SER A 152 2.51 -11.56 -7.42
CA SER A 152 3.10 -10.23 -7.65
C SER A 152 2.08 -9.14 -7.35
N PHE A 153 2.56 -7.92 -7.09
CA PHE A 153 1.72 -6.76 -6.82
C PHE A 153 2.15 -5.59 -7.72
N ILE A 154 1.17 -4.81 -8.18
CA ILE A 154 1.39 -3.53 -8.88
C ILE A 154 1.43 -2.37 -7.88
N ARG A 155 1.84 -1.19 -8.33
CA ARG A 155 1.93 0.01 -7.51
C ARG A 155 0.59 0.29 -6.82
N HIS A 156 0.61 0.58 -5.52
CA HIS A 156 -0.57 0.82 -4.67
C HIS A 156 -1.58 -0.33 -4.52
N HIS A 157 -1.36 -1.48 -5.16
CA HIS A 157 -2.34 -2.58 -5.25
C HIS A 157 -2.94 -2.97 -3.91
N ILE A 158 -2.08 -3.34 -2.94
CA ILE A 158 -2.47 -3.80 -1.62
C ILE A 158 -3.22 -2.70 -0.86
N ARG A 159 -2.69 -1.47 -0.89
CA ARG A 159 -3.28 -0.31 -0.22
C ARG A 159 -4.68 0.01 -0.75
N LYS A 160 -4.91 -0.21 -2.05
CA LYS A 160 -6.23 -0.05 -2.67
C LYS A 160 -7.19 -1.19 -2.33
N MET A 161 -6.73 -2.45 -2.26
CA MET A 161 -7.55 -3.56 -1.77
C MET A 161 -7.99 -3.35 -0.31
N ILE A 162 -7.08 -2.88 0.54
CA ILE A 162 -7.37 -2.55 1.94
C ILE A 162 -8.33 -1.35 2.01
N GLY A 163 -8.08 -0.32 1.21
CA GLY A 163 -8.91 0.88 1.20
C GLY A 163 -10.37 0.58 0.86
N ILE A 164 -10.64 -0.20 -0.20
CA ILE A 164 -12.02 -0.57 -0.54
C ILE A 164 -12.64 -1.50 0.50
N THR A 165 -11.86 -2.40 1.09
CA THR A 165 -12.34 -3.27 2.20
C THR A 165 -12.84 -2.41 3.37
N ILE A 166 -12.04 -1.42 3.78
CA ILE A 166 -12.43 -0.47 4.83
C ILE A 166 -13.69 0.31 4.41
N ALA A 167 -13.76 0.81 3.17
CA ALA A 167 -14.93 1.56 2.71
C ALA A 167 -16.23 0.72 2.78
N ILE A 168 -16.16 -0.57 2.43
CA ILE A 168 -17.28 -1.50 2.49
C ILE A 168 -17.69 -1.77 3.94
N VAL A 169 -16.75 -2.15 4.80
CA VAL A 169 -17.04 -2.46 6.23
C VAL A 169 -17.66 -1.25 6.94
N ARG A 170 -17.23 -0.04 6.59
CA ARG A 170 -17.78 1.20 7.14
C ARG A 170 -19.16 1.57 6.59
N GLY A 171 -19.60 0.92 5.51
CA GLY A 171 -20.92 1.12 4.89
C GLY A 171 -20.97 2.24 3.84
N TYR A 172 -19.82 2.73 3.34
CA TYR A 172 -19.79 3.72 2.25
C TYR A 172 -20.24 3.11 0.91
N CYS A 173 -19.95 1.82 0.70
CA CYS A 173 -20.35 1.06 -0.46
C CYS A 173 -20.58 -0.41 -0.11
N GLY A 174 -21.06 -1.20 -1.05
CA GLY A 174 -21.35 -2.61 -0.89
C GLY A 174 -20.29 -3.47 -1.56
N GLU A 175 -20.33 -4.76 -1.27
CA GLU A 175 -19.35 -5.74 -1.73
C GLU A 175 -19.34 -5.88 -3.27
N GLU A 176 -20.46 -5.59 -3.93
CA GLU A 176 -20.61 -5.63 -5.39
C GLU A 176 -19.61 -4.71 -6.13
N VAL A 177 -19.13 -3.65 -5.47
CA VAL A 177 -18.13 -2.74 -6.03
C VAL A 177 -16.82 -3.46 -6.34
N ILE A 178 -16.46 -4.50 -5.59
CA ILE A 178 -15.25 -5.29 -5.84
C ILE A 178 -15.35 -5.97 -7.21
N GLU A 179 -16.46 -6.64 -7.52
CA GLU A 179 -16.65 -7.30 -8.81
C GLU A 179 -16.73 -6.30 -9.96
N LYS A 180 -17.49 -5.20 -9.78
CA LYS A 180 -17.55 -4.08 -10.74
C LYS A 180 -16.15 -3.54 -11.04
N SER A 181 -15.28 -3.43 -10.03
CA SER A 181 -13.93 -2.88 -10.17
C SER A 181 -12.98 -3.74 -11.01
N TRP A 182 -13.30 -5.01 -11.28
CA TRP A 182 -12.54 -5.85 -12.21
C TRP A 182 -13.01 -5.70 -13.67
N GLY A 183 -14.18 -5.11 -13.89
CA GLY A 183 -14.68 -4.76 -15.21
C GLY A 183 -13.85 -3.67 -15.90
N HIS A 184 -14.19 -3.30 -17.13
CA HIS A 184 -13.44 -2.30 -17.90
C HIS A 184 -13.62 -0.87 -17.40
N LYS A 185 -14.71 -0.59 -16.67
CA LYS A 185 -15.05 0.74 -16.19
C LYS A 185 -14.13 1.17 -15.05
N LYS A 186 -13.96 2.50 -14.92
CA LYS A 186 -13.18 3.06 -13.83
C LYS A 186 -14.01 3.10 -12.55
N VAL A 187 -13.39 2.69 -11.46
CA VAL A 187 -13.94 2.78 -10.12
C VAL A 187 -12.93 3.54 -9.27
N ASP A 188 -13.42 4.53 -8.52
CA ASP A 188 -12.57 5.29 -7.62
C ASP A 188 -12.27 4.48 -6.35
N ILE A 189 -11.15 3.76 -6.38
CA ILE A 189 -10.71 2.91 -5.28
C ILE A 189 -9.83 3.73 -4.31
N PRO A 190 -10.25 3.91 -3.04
CA PRO A 190 -9.49 4.65 -2.05
C PRO A 190 -8.18 3.92 -1.74
N LYS A 191 -7.12 4.69 -1.51
CA LYS A 191 -5.78 4.16 -1.24
C LYS A 191 -5.43 4.36 0.22
N ALA A 192 -5.45 3.29 1.01
CA ALA A 192 -5.07 3.30 2.43
C ALA A 192 -3.66 3.87 2.65
N PRO A 193 -3.30 4.35 3.85
CA PRO A 193 -1.95 4.83 4.17
C PRO A 193 -0.84 3.80 3.91
N GLY A 194 0.40 4.28 3.83
CA GLY A 194 1.56 3.40 3.68
C GLY A 194 2.07 2.83 5.00
N LEU A 195 1.87 3.56 6.10
CA LEU A 195 2.46 3.31 7.42
C LEU A 195 2.28 1.87 7.91
N GLY A 196 1.06 1.34 7.84
CA GLY A 196 0.77 -0.02 8.29
C GLY A 196 1.29 -1.14 7.38
N LEU A 197 1.71 -0.84 6.15
CA LEU A 197 2.09 -1.85 5.16
C LEU A 197 3.55 -2.28 5.34
N LEU A 198 3.74 -3.60 5.39
CA LEU A 198 5.03 -4.22 5.63
C LEU A 198 5.24 -5.43 4.72
N LEU A 199 6.36 -5.48 4.00
CA LEU A 199 6.78 -6.70 3.31
C LEU A 199 7.31 -7.71 4.33
N ARG A 200 6.60 -8.82 4.53
CA ARG A 200 6.95 -9.83 5.55
C ARG A 200 7.90 -10.90 5.01
N SER A 201 7.62 -11.43 3.83
CA SER A 201 8.45 -12.47 3.22
C SER A 201 8.33 -12.50 1.69
N LEU A 202 9.31 -13.15 1.08
CA LEU A 202 9.36 -13.42 -0.36
C LEU A 202 9.27 -14.93 -0.58
N GLU A 203 9.22 -15.39 -1.81
CA GLU A 203 9.30 -16.81 -2.14
C GLU A 203 10.20 -16.98 -3.38
N PHE A 204 11.03 -18.01 -3.37
CA PHE A 204 12.00 -18.33 -4.43
C PHE A 204 11.93 -19.81 -4.82
N ASP A 205 10.76 -20.44 -4.68
CA ASP A 205 10.58 -21.88 -4.89
C ASP A 205 11.05 -22.35 -6.26
N GLY A 206 10.84 -21.54 -7.30
CA GLY A 206 11.32 -21.82 -8.65
C GLY A 206 12.85 -21.93 -8.72
N TYR A 207 13.56 -21.00 -8.07
CA TYR A 207 15.02 -21.05 -7.96
C TYR A 207 15.46 -22.24 -7.11
N ASN A 208 14.87 -22.41 -5.93
CA ASN A 208 15.24 -23.44 -4.96
C ASN A 208 15.07 -24.86 -5.53
N ARG A 209 14.00 -25.08 -6.29
CA ARG A 209 13.77 -26.37 -6.99
C ARG A 209 14.82 -26.64 -8.06
N LYS A 210 15.25 -25.60 -8.79
CA LYS A 210 16.17 -25.74 -9.92
C LYS A 210 17.63 -25.85 -9.49
N TRP A 211 18.04 -25.07 -8.49
CA TRP A 211 19.46 -24.91 -8.11
C TRP A 211 19.76 -25.27 -6.66
N GLY A 212 18.78 -25.27 -5.76
CA GLY A 212 19.04 -25.48 -4.32
C GLY A 212 19.49 -26.89 -3.92
N ARG A 213 19.60 -27.82 -4.88
CA ARG A 213 20.00 -29.23 -4.68
C ARG A 213 21.17 -29.66 -5.57
N ASP A 214 21.84 -28.72 -6.24
CA ASP A 214 22.91 -29.04 -7.19
C ASP A 214 24.29 -29.25 -6.52
N GLY A 215 24.39 -29.07 -5.20
CA GLY A 215 25.62 -29.20 -4.43
C GLY A 215 26.54 -27.98 -4.46
N GLU A 216 26.26 -26.99 -5.31
CA GLU A 216 27.05 -25.76 -5.44
C GLU A 216 26.32 -24.52 -4.91
N HIS A 217 25.01 -24.43 -5.14
CA HIS A 217 24.18 -23.29 -4.80
C HIS A 217 23.32 -23.57 -3.57
N LYS A 218 23.21 -22.57 -2.69
CA LYS A 218 22.34 -22.64 -1.51
C LYS A 218 20.91 -22.25 -1.90
N PRO A 219 19.87 -22.88 -1.32
CA PRO A 219 18.51 -22.39 -1.43
C PRO A 219 18.41 -20.98 -0.81
N ILE A 220 17.51 -20.18 -1.37
CA ILE A 220 17.15 -18.85 -0.87
C ILE A 220 16.01 -19.04 0.12
N GLU A 221 16.36 -19.04 1.39
CA GLU A 221 15.45 -19.21 2.53
C GLU A 221 16.00 -18.44 3.74
N TRP A 222 15.11 -18.08 4.67
CA TRP A 222 15.44 -17.30 5.87
C TRP A 222 15.06 -18.02 7.16
N SER A 223 14.65 -19.29 7.09
CA SER A 223 14.26 -20.10 8.25
C SER A 223 15.32 -20.11 9.37
N LYS A 224 16.60 -20.07 9.00
CA LYS A 224 17.74 -20.00 9.95
C LYS A 224 17.86 -18.66 10.67
N TYR A 225 17.28 -17.61 10.13
CA TYR A 225 17.35 -16.24 10.65
C TYR A 225 15.99 -15.77 11.18
N GLU A 226 14.99 -16.65 11.27
CA GLU A 226 13.62 -16.25 11.62
C GLU A 226 13.56 -15.56 12.99
N GLU A 227 14.33 -16.03 13.98
CA GLU A 227 14.41 -15.39 15.30
C GLU A 227 14.98 -13.96 15.23
N GLU A 228 16.09 -13.77 14.50
CA GLU A 228 16.70 -12.44 14.30
C GLU A 228 15.78 -11.51 13.53
N ILE A 229 15.07 -12.04 12.54
CA ILE A 229 14.11 -11.31 11.71
C ILE A 229 12.92 -10.84 12.54
N LEU A 230 12.35 -11.72 13.36
CA LEU A 230 11.27 -11.39 14.29
C LEU A 230 11.72 -10.34 15.30
N LYS A 231 12.90 -10.54 15.90
CA LYS A 231 13.48 -9.56 16.82
C LYS A 231 13.64 -8.19 16.16
N PHE A 232 14.16 -8.13 14.93
CA PHE A 232 14.31 -6.87 14.19
C PHE A 232 12.96 -6.22 13.90
N GLN A 233 11.96 -7.00 13.51
CA GLN A 233 10.59 -6.52 13.29
C GLN A 233 10.02 -5.89 14.57
N ASP A 234 10.17 -6.56 15.70
CA ASP A 234 9.57 -6.15 16.97
C ASP A 234 10.34 -5.01 17.65
N GLU A 235 11.65 -4.86 17.38
CA GLU A 235 12.47 -3.78 17.93
C GLU A 235 12.40 -2.49 17.10
N TYR A 236 12.33 -2.58 15.77
CA TYR A 236 12.53 -1.41 14.88
C TYR A 236 11.34 -1.07 13.99
N ILE A 237 10.51 -2.05 13.61
CA ILE A 237 9.45 -1.82 12.61
C ILE A 237 8.10 -1.57 13.27
N LEU A 238 7.62 -2.53 14.06
CA LEU A 238 6.29 -2.43 14.66
C LEU A 238 6.17 -1.27 15.66
N PRO A 239 7.16 -1.01 16.54
CA PRO A 239 7.10 0.14 17.45
C PRO A 239 6.99 1.48 16.72
N ASP A 240 7.68 1.66 15.59
CA ASP A 240 7.61 2.87 14.77
C ASP A 240 6.20 3.06 14.19
N ILE A 241 5.57 1.98 13.70
CA ILE A 241 4.19 2.00 13.21
C ILE A 241 3.22 2.40 14.33
N TYR A 242 3.30 1.76 15.49
CA TYR A 242 2.39 2.04 16.61
C TYR A 242 2.56 3.46 17.14
N LYS A 243 3.81 3.89 17.34
CA LYS A 243 4.13 5.23 17.81
C LYS A 243 3.65 6.29 16.83
N THR A 244 3.95 6.14 15.54
CA THR A 244 3.53 7.09 14.51
C THR A 244 2.00 7.18 14.42
N GLU A 245 1.29 6.04 14.49
CA GLU A 245 -0.17 6.08 14.50
C GLU A 245 -0.73 6.74 15.77
N ALA A 246 -0.12 6.51 16.94
CA ALA A 246 -0.54 7.13 18.19
C ALA A 246 -0.34 8.66 18.19
N GLU A 247 0.77 9.14 17.64
CA GLU A 247 1.14 10.56 17.60
C GLU A 247 0.47 11.32 16.45
N GLU A 248 0.43 10.75 15.25
CA GLU A 248 -0.02 11.45 14.04
C GLU A 248 -1.45 11.08 13.61
N LYS A 249 -2.02 10.00 14.16
CA LYS A 249 -3.38 9.53 13.83
C LYS A 249 -3.60 9.36 12.31
N VAL A 250 -2.60 8.82 11.61
CA VAL A 250 -2.53 8.72 10.14
C VAL A 250 -3.76 8.01 9.56
N MET A 251 -4.19 6.90 10.16
CA MET A 251 -5.39 6.17 9.71
C MET A 251 -6.66 7.01 9.87
N MET A 252 -6.79 7.73 10.99
CA MET A 252 -7.96 8.55 11.27
C MET A 252 -8.07 9.73 10.30
N GLN A 253 -6.95 10.41 10.03
CA GLN A 253 -6.91 11.50 9.03
C GLN A 253 -7.30 10.99 7.64
N TRP A 254 -6.78 9.83 7.22
CA TRP A 254 -7.14 9.23 5.94
C TRP A 254 -8.62 8.82 5.88
N MET A 255 -9.17 8.26 6.97
CA MET A 255 -10.59 7.87 7.00
C MET A 255 -11.54 9.04 6.76
N GLN A 256 -11.16 10.26 7.18
CA GLN A 256 -11.95 11.46 6.92
C GLN A 256 -12.08 11.76 5.42
N THR A 257 -11.14 11.31 4.59
CA THR A 257 -11.20 11.53 3.14
C THR A 257 -12.12 10.55 2.42
N LEU A 258 -12.59 9.47 3.09
CA LEU A 258 -13.45 8.45 2.46
C LEU A 258 -14.78 9.02 1.97
N VAL A 259 -15.27 10.11 2.57
CA VAL A 259 -16.50 10.80 2.15
C VAL A 259 -16.40 11.40 0.75
N HIS A 260 -15.19 11.67 0.25
CA HIS A 260 -14.97 12.28 -1.07
C HIS A 260 -14.96 11.25 -2.21
N HIS A 261 -14.96 9.96 -1.90
CA HIS A 261 -14.95 8.89 -2.89
C HIS A 261 -16.37 8.57 -3.36
N VAL A 262 -16.49 8.30 -4.65
CA VAL A 262 -17.74 7.91 -5.31
C VAL A 262 -17.62 6.46 -5.77
N PHE A 263 -18.40 5.59 -5.16
CA PHE A 263 -18.26 4.15 -5.30
C PHE A 263 -19.28 3.50 -6.23
N ASP A 264 -20.38 4.20 -6.51
CA ASP A 264 -21.47 3.65 -7.30
C ASP A 264 -21.75 4.53 -8.51
N TYR A 265 -22.07 3.85 -9.61
CA TYR A 265 -22.67 4.46 -10.76
C TYR A 265 -23.77 3.52 -11.25
N THR A 266 -24.90 4.10 -11.65
CA THR A 266 -25.93 3.44 -12.42
C THR A 266 -25.80 3.87 -13.88
N GLU A 267 -26.34 3.07 -14.78
CA GLU A 267 -26.49 3.46 -16.18
C GLU A 267 -27.95 3.88 -16.39
N ASP A 268 -28.18 5.01 -17.05
CA ASP A 268 -29.53 5.33 -17.54
C ASP A 268 -29.87 4.47 -18.77
N ASP A 269 -31.11 4.59 -19.24
CA ASP A 269 -31.60 3.86 -20.42
C ASP A 269 -30.80 4.18 -21.71
N GLU A 270 -30.01 5.26 -21.70
CA GLU A 270 -29.14 5.70 -22.79
C GLU A 270 -27.68 5.24 -22.61
N GLY A 271 -27.36 4.56 -21.49
CA GLY A 271 -26.02 4.07 -21.17
C GLY A 271 -25.08 5.11 -20.55
N ASN A 272 -25.58 6.28 -20.16
CA ASN A 272 -24.79 7.31 -19.48
C ASN A 272 -24.59 6.93 -18.00
N GLU A 273 -23.40 7.23 -17.49
CA GLU A 273 -23.05 6.95 -16.10
C GLU A 273 -23.63 8.01 -15.18
N ILE A 274 -24.59 7.60 -14.34
CA ILE A 274 -25.12 8.40 -13.25
C ILE A 274 -24.39 7.98 -11.97
N TYR A 275 -23.51 8.85 -11.50
CA TYR A 275 -22.78 8.62 -10.27
C TYR A 275 -23.70 8.78 -9.06
N GLY A 276 -23.85 7.70 -8.29
CA GLY A 276 -24.62 7.70 -7.05
C GLY A 276 -23.89 8.48 -5.97
N ARG A 277 -24.61 9.29 -5.20
CA ARG A 277 -24.08 9.83 -3.94
C ARG A 277 -23.69 8.68 -3.02
N ASN A 278 -22.63 8.86 -2.25
CA ASN A 278 -22.18 7.89 -1.26
C ASN A 278 -23.35 7.48 -0.33
N ARG A 279 -23.51 6.18 -0.01
CA ARG A 279 -24.64 5.64 0.80
C ARG A 279 -24.85 6.39 2.12
N PHE A 280 -23.79 6.97 2.67
CA PHE A 280 -23.86 7.80 3.86
C PHE A 280 -24.68 9.09 3.65
N GLU A 281 -24.48 9.78 2.52
CA GLU A 281 -25.26 10.99 2.18
C GLU A 281 -26.73 10.64 1.94
N GLN A 282 -27.00 9.45 1.42
CA GLN A 282 -28.37 8.96 1.21
C GLN A 282 -29.08 8.72 2.56
N LYS A 283 -28.39 8.11 3.55
CA LYS A 283 -28.94 7.92 4.91
C LYS A 283 -29.24 9.25 5.61
N LYS A 284 -28.35 10.25 5.56
CA LYS A 284 -28.59 11.57 6.16
C LYS A 284 -29.85 12.27 5.64
N LYS A 285 -30.20 12.06 4.37
CA LYS A 285 -31.44 12.61 3.77
C LYS A 285 -32.69 11.85 4.19
N GLY A 286 -32.58 10.55 4.49
CA GLY A 286 -33.68 9.75 5.00
C GLY A 286 -34.05 10.12 6.45
N ASP A 287 -33.06 10.45 7.27
CA ASP A 287 -33.26 10.83 8.68
C ASP A 287 -33.68 12.31 8.86
N SER A 288 -33.66 13.14 7.80
CA SER A 288 -34.10 14.53 7.84
C SER A 288 -35.54 14.75 7.34
N ALA A 289 -36.31 13.68 7.17
CA ALA A 289 -37.72 13.75 6.77
C ALA A 289 -38.63 13.77 8.02
N ASP A 290 -38.51 14.82 8.83
CA ASP A 290 -39.54 15.25 9.77
C ASP A 290 -39.63 16.80 9.72
N ASP A 291 -40.85 17.31 9.71
CA ASP A 291 -41.30 18.56 9.08
C ASP A 291 -40.65 19.88 9.54
N THR A 292 -40.35 20.79 8.59
CA THR A 292 -40.96 22.13 8.55
C THR A 292 -40.79 22.81 7.19
N VAL A 293 -41.93 23.07 6.53
CA VAL A 293 -42.01 23.98 5.38
C VAL A 293 -41.77 25.40 5.88
N VAL A 294 -40.65 26.01 5.48
CA VAL A 294 -40.49 27.47 5.49
C VAL A 294 -40.23 27.91 4.06
N GLN A 295 -41.26 28.49 3.45
CA GLN A 295 -41.13 29.25 2.21
C GLN A 295 -40.35 30.54 2.51
N VAL A 296 -39.29 30.80 1.73
CA VAL A 296 -38.78 32.15 1.53
C VAL A 296 -38.59 32.35 0.03
N GLU A 297 -39.39 33.26 -0.53
CA GLU A 297 -39.28 33.79 -1.88
C GLU A 297 -38.18 34.87 -1.96
N GLY A 298 -37.54 34.99 -3.14
CA GLY A 298 -36.70 36.11 -3.59
C GLY A 298 -35.24 36.03 -3.15
N GLU A 299 -34.21 36.21 -3.99
CA GLU A 299 -34.11 37.01 -5.21
C GLU A 299 -33.16 36.36 -6.24
N LYS A 300 -33.44 36.65 -7.52
CA LYS A 300 -32.60 36.31 -8.67
C LYS A 300 -31.45 37.30 -8.80
N GLU A 301 -30.23 36.82 -9.00
CA GLU A 301 -29.24 37.55 -9.81
C GLU A 301 -28.54 36.59 -10.78
N ASP A 302 -28.86 36.79 -12.07
CA ASP A 302 -28.12 36.31 -13.23
C ASP A 302 -26.70 36.89 -13.23
N LYS A 303 -25.64 36.05 -13.29
CA LYS A 303 -24.40 36.37 -14.04
C LYS A 303 -23.77 35.13 -14.68
N ASN A 304 -23.44 35.33 -15.94
CA ASN A 304 -22.96 34.42 -16.97
C ASN A 304 -21.74 33.55 -16.61
N ALA A 305 -21.72 32.39 -17.25
CA ALA A 305 -20.55 31.57 -17.50
C ALA A 305 -19.58 32.22 -18.51
N GLU A 306 -18.36 31.68 -18.53
CA GLU A 306 -17.21 31.93 -19.41
C GLU A 306 -16.07 32.76 -18.79
N ASP A 307 -14.85 32.26 -19.03
CA ASP A 307 -13.53 32.76 -18.60
C ASP A 307 -13.12 32.54 -17.13
N VAL A 308 -12.42 31.42 -16.86
CA VAL A 308 -10.96 31.39 -16.57
C VAL A 308 -10.50 29.91 -16.57
N LYS A 309 -10.15 29.40 -17.75
CA LYS A 309 -9.23 28.27 -17.94
C LYS A 309 -8.07 28.79 -18.78
N LYS A 310 -6.98 29.20 -18.15
CA LYS A 310 -5.62 29.35 -18.72
C LYS A 310 -4.71 29.96 -17.65
N ARG A 311 -3.48 29.42 -17.51
CA ARG A 311 -2.42 29.68 -16.51
C ARG A 311 -2.58 28.75 -15.29
N ASP A 312 -1.70 27.81 -14.95
CA ASP A 312 -0.26 27.72 -15.17
C ASP A 312 0.19 26.25 -15.39
N LEU A 313 0.58 25.96 -16.62
CA LEU A 313 1.55 24.93 -16.99
C LEU A 313 2.52 25.70 -17.87
N ASP A 314 3.71 26.02 -17.36
CA ASP A 314 4.95 26.32 -18.10
C ASP A 314 5.97 26.91 -17.12
N ASN A 315 6.75 26.05 -16.47
CA ASN A 315 8.13 26.38 -16.12
C ASN A 315 8.88 25.09 -15.74
N GLU A 316 9.52 24.47 -16.72
CA GLU A 316 10.77 23.72 -16.55
C GLU A 316 11.22 23.20 -17.92
N LYS A 317 12.09 23.96 -18.58
CA LYS A 317 13.10 23.45 -19.51
C LYS A 317 14.07 24.57 -19.90
N ILE A 318 15.32 24.15 -20.12
CA ILE A 318 16.49 24.90 -20.62
C ILE A 318 17.30 25.47 -19.42
N GLU A 319 18.56 25.09 -19.15
CA GLU A 319 19.66 24.75 -20.06
C GLU A 319 20.77 23.94 -19.34
N GLU A 320 21.30 22.91 -20.00
CA GLU A 320 22.68 22.46 -19.83
C GLU A 320 23.56 23.32 -20.75
N SER A 321 24.67 23.87 -20.24
CA SER A 321 25.88 24.06 -21.04
C SER A 321 27.12 24.06 -20.14
N GLU A 322 28.12 23.32 -20.62
CA GLU A 322 29.47 23.21 -20.09
C GLU A 322 30.20 24.55 -20.18
N ASP A 323 30.98 24.92 -19.15
CA ASP A 323 32.36 25.34 -19.38
C ASP A 323 33.20 25.31 -18.10
N SER A 324 34.40 24.73 -18.24
CA SER A 324 35.48 24.75 -17.26
C SER A 324 36.31 26.03 -17.40
N PRO A 325 36.97 26.50 -16.32
CA PRO A 325 38.41 26.67 -16.45
C PRO A 325 39.22 26.22 -15.22
N SER A 326 40.49 25.93 -15.52
CA SER A 326 41.56 25.49 -14.64
C SER A 326 42.39 26.66 -14.07
N VAL A 327 43.07 26.39 -12.94
CA VAL A 327 44.22 27.09 -12.28
C VAL A 327 43.91 28.52 -11.77
N ASP A 328 44.22 28.99 -10.55
CA ASP A 328 45.45 28.89 -9.73
C ASP A 328 45.21 29.23 -8.22
N GLU A 329 46.10 28.69 -7.36
CA GLU A 329 46.62 29.15 -6.04
C GLU A 329 45.74 29.87 -4.99
N MET A 330 45.68 29.30 -3.77
CA MET A 330 46.39 29.85 -2.60
C MET A 330 46.31 28.93 -1.38
N GLU A 331 47.48 28.48 -0.92
CA GLU A 331 47.71 27.87 0.39
C GLU A 331 47.35 28.85 1.52
N VAL A 332 46.68 28.36 2.57
CA VAL A 332 46.75 28.95 3.92
C VAL A 332 47.08 27.84 4.91
N LYS A 333 48.37 27.72 5.22
CA LYS A 333 48.86 27.23 6.52
C LYS A 333 48.98 28.42 7.46
N MET A 334 48.47 28.30 8.68
CA MET A 334 48.98 28.84 9.96
C MET A 334 47.94 28.44 11.03
N GLY A 335 48.23 27.75 12.12
CA GLY A 335 49.47 27.21 12.69
C GLY A 335 49.14 26.26 13.84
#